data_AF-A0AAP3BAH8-F1
#
_entry.id   AF-A0AAP3BAH8-F1
#
_cell.length_a   1.000
_cell.length_b   1.000
_cell.length_c   1.000
_cell.angle_alpha   90.00
_cell.angle_beta   90.00
_cell.angle_gamma   90.00
#
_symmetry.space_group_name_H-M   'P 1'
#
loop_
_entity.id
_entity.type
_entity.pdbx_description
1 polymer ?
#
loop_
_entity_poly.entity_id
_entity_poly.type
_entity_poly.pdbx_seq_one_letter_code
_entity_poly.pdbx_strand_id
1 'polypeptide(L)'
;MESEELPTTDNRYGVRLKIKSEEDLFVIDEATGAKKYTPITMEDVVQFKREAEHLCKEIQYAIEDFRWNVGKHKGLTHYYRIYQDLAEQLTDFLKYIHKLHKKVYITIYKSYDNELMAIYTEILEKVLNDIKTIARKHADYLLDVEDYGQMPCAEDIFKRWEKQEAPAGADLSNYESHYKNFISSGLKLALEKTVATVTCIYNDFTDLYRTRVFRTDQEAVIIYHYVKRDFDEHTLPAHLEHVAKVQKRHLKERRIDITTLSLQKVMSEVEGKYNNYTLCSVWFNNVEDEENEEELVHMLVREEASPVDFENLFMYQGEHDMLAVEIARADEYERHGDSFFANWVNPAKLKEKLEFWLKGNITKQQDWYIVWCLMKYTFHMVKEDKDKSAFAARMNLMFPEVEKRCVVESFRKQETQMNHNRPFDEWLADSDPDYHTAQELYYKLEKMDGYMRNI
;
A
#
# COMPACT_ATOMS: atom_id res chain seq x y z
N MET A 1 47.88 -12.87 -6.61
CA MET A 1 46.84 -13.90 -6.79
C MET A 1 45.54 -13.16 -6.87
N GLU A 2 45.18 -12.83 -8.11
CA GLU A 2 43.85 -12.35 -8.47
C GLU A 2 42.88 -13.48 -8.15
N SER A 3 41.85 -13.18 -7.36
CA SER A 3 40.71 -14.06 -7.23
C SER A 3 40.00 -14.05 -8.58
N GLU A 4 40.07 -15.16 -9.31
CA GLU A 4 39.23 -15.40 -10.47
C GLU A 4 37.77 -15.25 -10.04
N GLU A 5 37.19 -14.09 -10.35
CA GLU A 5 35.76 -13.91 -10.45
C GLU A 5 35.26 -14.91 -11.49
N LEU A 6 34.71 -16.03 -11.01
CA LEU A 6 33.88 -16.88 -11.85
C LEU A 6 32.73 -16.00 -12.34
N PRO A 7 32.57 -15.80 -13.66
CA PRO A 7 31.41 -15.09 -14.16
C PRO A 7 30.20 -15.96 -13.83
N THR A 8 29.37 -15.50 -12.89
CA THR A 8 28.07 -16.06 -12.61
C THR A 8 27.19 -15.86 -13.84
N THR A 9 27.28 -16.78 -14.80
CA THR A 9 26.30 -16.93 -15.88
C THR A 9 25.00 -17.52 -15.33
N ASP A 10 24.52 -16.95 -14.23
CA ASP A 10 23.38 -17.43 -13.50
C ASP A 10 22.14 -16.70 -14.02
N ASN A 11 21.56 -17.27 -15.06
CA ASN A 11 20.36 -16.79 -15.74
C ASN A 11 19.10 -16.99 -14.87
N ARG A 12 19.23 -16.98 -13.53
CA ARG A 12 18.14 -17.11 -12.57
C ARG A 12 17.26 -15.87 -12.63
N TYR A 13 15.95 -16.09 -12.58
CA TYR A 13 14.92 -15.06 -12.70
C TYR A 13 15.14 -13.85 -11.77
N GLY A 14 15.70 -14.04 -10.58
CA GLY A 14 16.00 -12.98 -9.62
C GLY A 14 16.98 -11.91 -10.12
N VAL A 15 17.90 -12.23 -11.05
CA VAL A 15 18.83 -11.25 -11.63
C VAL A 15 18.11 -10.30 -12.60
N ARG A 16 17.03 -10.78 -13.25
CA ARG A 16 16.25 -10.01 -14.23
C ARG A 16 15.19 -9.12 -13.58
N LEU A 17 14.88 -9.34 -12.31
CA LEU A 17 13.80 -8.65 -11.59
C LEU A 17 14.29 -7.48 -10.74
N LYS A 18 15.56 -7.08 -10.84
CA LYS A 18 16.14 -6.02 -10.02
C LYS A 18 15.38 -4.70 -10.13
N ILE A 19 15.02 -4.14 -8.98
CA ILE A 19 14.31 -2.87 -8.84
C ILE A 19 15.35 -1.77 -8.60
N LYS A 20 15.40 -0.77 -9.47
CA LYS A 20 16.24 0.43 -9.32
C LYS A 20 15.40 1.66 -9.02
N SER A 21 14.14 1.62 -9.41
CA SER A 21 13.18 2.71 -9.25
C SER A 21 11.76 2.14 -9.18
N GLU A 22 10.81 2.97 -8.75
CA GLU A 22 9.39 2.60 -8.76
C GLU A 22 8.89 2.19 -10.15
N GLU A 23 9.52 2.67 -11.22
CA GLU A 23 9.14 2.32 -12.59
C GLU A 23 9.29 0.82 -12.89
N ASP A 24 10.19 0.14 -12.18
CA ASP A 24 10.42 -1.30 -12.33
C ASP A 24 9.28 -2.14 -11.71
N LEU A 25 8.49 -1.54 -10.81
CA LEU A 25 7.35 -2.18 -10.15
C LEU A 25 6.17 -2.39 -11.11
N PHE A 26 6.06 -1.56 -12.15
CA PHE A 26 4.89 -1.56 -13.01
C PHE A 26 4.95 -2.60 -14.12
N VAL A 27 3.76 -3.04 -14.55
CA VAL A 27 3.55 -3.74 -15.81
C VAL A 27 2.68 -2.85 -16.69
N ILE A 28 3.05 -2.71 -17.96
CA ILE A 28 2.24 -1.98 -18.93
C ILE A 28 1.09 -2.89 -19.36
N ASP A 29 -0.12 -2.43 -19.12
CA ASP A 29 -1.33 -3.07 -19.63
C ASP A 29 -1.36 -2.94 -21.15
N GLU A 30 -1.31 -4.07 -21.87
CA GLU A 30 -1.22 -4.08 -23.34
C GLU A 30 -2.44 -3.47 -24.04
N ALA A 31 -3.61 -3.47 -23.38
CA ALA A 31 -4.86 -2.97 -23.95
C ALA A 31 -5.02 -1.45 -23.79
N THR A 32 -4.54 -0.90 -22.67
CA THR A 32 -4.74 0.50 -22.29
C THR A 32 -3.46 1.33 -22.35
N GLY A 33 -2.28 0.69 -22.39
CA GLY A 33 -0.98 1.34 -22.27
C GLY A 33 -0.69 1.87 -20.86
N ALA A 34 -1.58 1.61 -19.88
CA ALA A 34 -1.44 2.12 -18.52
C ALA A 34 -0.41 1.30 -17.73
N LYS A 35 0.42 1.99 -16.94
CA LYS A 35 1.32 1.34 -15.96
C LYS A 35 0.50 0.92 -14.75
N LYS A 36 0.59 -0.35 -14.36
CA LYS A 36 -0.14 -0.89 -13.21
C LYS A 36 0.80 -1.64 -12.27
N TYR A 37 0.71 -1.33 -10.98
CA TYR A 37 1.33 -2.13 -9.93
C TYR A 37 0.46 -3.37 -9.68
N THR A 38 1.02 -4.56 -9.85
CA THR A 38 0.30 -5.84 -9.74
C THR A 38 1.11 -6.82 -8.90
N PRO A 39 1.16 -6.65 -7.58
CA PRO A 39 1.79 -7.62 -6.68
C PRO A 39 0.94 -8.88 -6.62
N ILE A 40 1.48 -9.92 -5.98
CA ILE A 40 0.71 -11.13 -5.68
C ILE A 40 -0.48 -10.81 -4.78
N THR A 41 -1.64 -11.42 -5.07
CA THR A 41 -2.86 -11.29 -4.28
C THR A 41 -3.39 -12.64 -3.78
N MET A 42 -4.41 -12.62 -2.93
CA MET A 42 -5.09 -13.85 -2.48
C MET A 42 -5.71 -14.63 -3.65
N GLU A 43 -6.21 -13.95 -4.68
CA GLU A 43 -6.71 -14.62 -5.89
C GLU A 43 -5.62 -15.42 -6.61
N ASP A 44 -4.39 -14.90 -6.66
CA ASP A 44 -3.24 -15.62 -7.24
C ASP A 44 -2.89 -16.87 -6.42
N VAL A 45 -2.97 -16.79 -5.08
CA VAL A 45 -2.74 -17.96 -4.20
C VAL A 45 -3.82 -19.02 -4.40
N VAL A 46 -5.09 -18.62 -4.46
CA VAL A 46 -6.22 -19.51 -4.74
C VAL A 46 -6.07 -20.15 -6.13
N GLN A 47 -5.65 -19.38 -7.13
CA GLN A 47 -5.40 -19.92 -8.46
C GLN A 47 -4.22 -20.90 -8.45
N PHE A 48 -3.12 -20.58 -7.77
CA PHE A 48 -1.98 -21.48 -7.64
C PHE A 48 -2.37 -22.82 -7.01
N LYS A 49 -3.22 -22.80 -5.97
CA LYS A 49 -3.76 -24.04 -5.38
C LYS A 49 -4.52 -24.88 -6.41
N ARG A 50 -5.38 -24.26 -7.22
CA ARG A 50 -6.14 -24.98 -8.26
C ARG A 50 -5.23 -25.60 -9.32
N GLU A 51 -4.24 -24.85 -9.80
CA GLU A 51 -3.26 -25.36 -10.76
C GLU A 51 -2.41 -26.49 -10.18
N ALA A 52 -2.02 -26.37 -8.90
CA ALA A 52 -1.27 -27.40 -8.19
C ALA A 52 -2.10 -28.69 -7.99
N GLU A 53 -3.36 -28.57 -7.59
CA GLU A 53 -4.28 -29.71 -7.47
C GLU A 53 -4.55 -30.38 -8.83
N HIS A 54 -4.70 -29.59 -9.89
CA HIS A 54 -4.87 -30.10 -11.25
C HIS A 54 -3.65 -30.91 -11.69
N LEU A 55 -2.45 -30.31 -11.61
CA LEU A 55 -1.22 -31.00 -11.98
C LEU A 55 -0.98 -32.26 -11.13
N CYS A 56 -1.29 -32.22 -9.83
CA CYS A 56 -1.18 -33.38 -8.95
C CYS A 56 -2.05 -34.55 -9.45
N LYS A 57 -3.29 -34.29 -9.85
CA LYS A 57 -4.20 -35.31 -10.41
C LYS A 57 -3.68 -35.88 -11.72
N GLU A 58 -3.20 -35.03 -12.63
CA GLU A 58 -2.64 -35.47 -13.92
C GLU A 58 -1.42 -36.38 -13.72
N ILE A 59 -0.53 -36.02 -12.78
CA ILE A 59 0.63 -36.88 -12.46
C ILE A 59 0.17 -38.20 -11.82
N GLN A 60 -0.78 -38.16 -10.88
CA GLN A 60 -1.30 -39.37 -10.24
C GLN A 60 -1.95 -40.31 -11.26
N TYR A 61 -2.75 -39.78 -12.19
CA TYR A 61 -3.33 -40.54 -13.28
C TYR A 61 -2.25 -41.21 -14.14
N ALA A 62 -1.21 -40.48 -14.53
CA ALA A 62 -0.08 -41.03 -15.27
C ALA A 62 0.61 -42.17 -14.48
N ILE A 63 0.86 -41.98 -13.18
CA ILE A 63 1.47 -43.00 -12.31
C ILE A 63 0.60 -44.25 -12.22
N GLU A 64 -0.72 -44.10 -12.05
CA GLU A 64 -1.65 -45.22 -11.99
C GLU A 64 -1.72 -45.99 -13.30
N ASP A 65 -1.75 -45.29 -14.45
CA ASP A 65 -1.75 -45.94 -15.77
C ASP A 65 -0.43 -46.67 -15.99
N PHE A 66 0.71 -46.09 -15.62
CA PHE A 66 1.99 -46.81 -15.66
C PHE A 66 1.95 -48.10 -14.85
N ARG A 67 1.44 -48.06 -13.61
CA ARG A 67 1.33 -49.24 -12.72
C ARG A 67 0.40 -50.31 -13.31
N TRP A 68 -0.73 -49.93 -13.87
CA TRP A 68 -1.67 -50.87 -14.50
C TRP A 68 -1.08 -51.59 -15.72
N ASN A 69 -0.14 -50.95 -16.38
CA ASN A 69 0.50 -51.46 -17.59
C ASN A 69 1.74 -52.32 -17.32
N VAL A 70 2.29 -52.28 -16.09
CA VAL A 70 3.32 -53.22 -15.64
C VAL A 70 2.75 -54.65 -15.73
N GLY A 71 3.33 -55.47 -16.61
CA GLY A 71 2.94 -56.87 -16.82
C GLY A 71 1.90 -57.13 -17.93
N LYS A 72 1.37 -56.10 -18.59
CA LYS A 72 0.41 -56.26 -19.72
C LYS A 72 1.04 -56.12 -21.11
N HIS A 73 2.36 -55.93 -21.20
CA HIS A 73 3.09 -55.71 -22.46
C HIS A 73 2.44 -54.67 -23.40
N LYS A 74 1.85 -53.59 -22.87
CA LYS A 74 1.42 -52.47 -23.72
C LYS A 74 2.66 -51.86 -24.36
N GLY A 75 2.68 -51.77 -25.69
CA GLY A 75 3.83 -51.30 -26.46
C GLY A 75 4.24 -49.85 -26.13
N LEU A 76 5.45 -49.46 -26.53
CA LEU A 76 6.06 -48.14 -26.26
C LEU A 76 5.17 -46.95 -26.63
N THR A 77 4.31 -47.10 -27.63
CA THR A 77 3.38 -46.04 -28.08
C THR A 77 2.46 -45.57 -26.96
N HIS A 78 2.07 -46.45 -26.03
CA HIS A 78 1.23 -46.08 -24.90
C HIS A 78 2.00 -45.22 -23.90
N TYR A 79 3.19 -45.65 -23.49
CA TYR A 79 4.08 -44.88 -22.61
C TYR A 79 4.45 -43.53 -23.23
N TYR A 80 4.74 -43.50 -24.53
CA TYR A 80 5.07 -42.27 -25.25
C TYR A 80 3.96 -41.23 -25.14
N ARG A 81 2.70 -41.63 -25.36
CA ARG A 81 1.55 -40.73 -25.26
C ARG A 81 1.38 -40.15 -23.85
N ILE A 82 1.43 -41.00 -22.82
CA ILE A 82 1.31 -40.52 -21.43
C ILE A 82 2.40 -39.49 -21.11
N TYR A 83 3.66 -39.77 -21.47
CA TYR A 83 4.75 -38.84 -21.21
C TYR A 83 4.68 -37.58 -22.05
N GLN A 84 4.16 -37.66 -23.27
CA GLN A 84 3.92 -36.49 -24.11
C GLN A 84 2.89 -35.55 -23.47
N ASP A 85 1.74 -36.09 -23.06
CA ASP A 85 0.66 -35.33 -22.41
C ASP A 85 1.14 -34.73 -21.08
N LEU A 86 1.83 -35.53 -20.26
CA LEU A 86 2.38 -35.07 -18.98
C LEU A 86 3.43 -33.97 -19.17
N ALA A 87 4.30 -34.08 -20.18
CA ALA A 87 5.30 -33.06 -20.45
C ALA A 87 4.67 -31.71 -20.85
N GLU A 88 3.50 -31.71 -21.50
CA GLU A 88 2.72 -30.50 -21.79
C GLU A 88 2.19 -29.88 -20.49
N GLN A 89 1.53 -30.67 -19.64
CA GLN A 89 1.00 -30.21 -18.33
C GLN A 89 2.10 -29.60 -17.45
N LEU A 90 3.26 -30.26 -17.34
CA LEU A 90 4.40 -29.75 -16.58
C LEU A 90 4.95 -28.45 -17.17
N THR A 91 4.99 -28.33 -18.50
CA THR A 91 5.50 -27.14 -19.19
C THR A 91 4.57 -25.95 -18.95
N ASP A 92 3.25 -26.15 -18.99
CA ASP A 92 2.29 -25.08 -18.75
C ASP A 92 2.27 -24.62 -17.29
N PHE A 93 2.40 -25.55 -16.35
CA PHE A 93 2.59 -25.20 -14.94
C PHE A 93 3.89 -24.41 -14.70
N LEU A 94 4.99 -24.79 -15.37
CA LEU A 94 6.25 -24.04 -15.29
C LEU A 94 6.10 -22.60 -15.81
N LYS A 95 5.43 -22.40 -16.95
CA LYS A 95 5.11 -21.05 -17.46
C LYS A 95 4.26 -20.26 -16.46
N TYR A 96 3.36 -20.92 -15.73
CA TYR A 96 2.56 -20.27 -14.71
C TYR A 96 3.41 -19.81 -13.52
N ILE A 97 4.36 -20.63 -13.03
CA ILE A 97 5.33 -20.22 -12.00
C ILE A 97 6.09 -18.96 -12.43
N HIS A 98 6.56 -18.91 -13.68
CA HIS A 98 7.27 -17.75 -14.22
C HIS A 98 6.44 -16.46 -14.21
N LYS A 99 5.12 -16.54 -14.36
CA LYS A 99 4.22 -15.37 -14.26
C LYS A 99 4.11 -14.87 -12.81
N LEU A 100 4.18 -15.77 -11.83
CA LEU A 100 4.12 -15.41 -10.41
C LEU A 100 5.42 -14.77 -9.91
N HIS A 101 6.58 -15.10 -10.51
CA HIS A 101 7.89 -14.60 -10.08
C HIS A 101 7.93 -13.08 -9.89
N LYS A 102 7.51 -12.29 -10.90
CA LYS A 102 7.51 -10.83 -10.78
C LYS A 102 6.55 -10.36 -9.69
N LYS A 103 5.33 -10.91 -9.64
CA LYS A 103 4.30 -10.54 -8.66
C LYS A 103 4.77 -10.75 -7.21
N VAL A 104 5.44 -11.86 -6.97
CA VAL A 104 6.04 -12.19 -5.67
C VAL A 104 7.23 -11.28 -5.39
N TYR A 105 8.11 -11.06 -6.38
CA TYR A 105 9.29 -10.22 -6.20
C TYR A 105 8.97 -8.75 -5.87
N ILE A 106 7.82 -8.23 -6.30
CA ILE A 106 7.44 -6.84 -6.04
C ILE A 106 6.50 -6.68 -4.84
N THR A 107 6.22 -7.73 -4.05
CA THR A 107 5.30 -7.63 -2.90
C THR A 107 6.02 -7.39 -1.56
N ILE A 108 5.37 -6.73 -0.61
CA ILE A 108 5.79 -6.68 0.81
C ILE A 108 5.08 -7.72 1.68
N TYR A 109 4.06 -8.42 1.17
CA TYR A 109 3.20 -9.32 1.96
C TYR A 109 3.77 -10.73 2.07
N LYS A 110 4.49 -11.02 3.16
CA LYS A 110 5.19 -12.30 3.35
C LYS A 110 4.23 -13.48 3.55
N SER A 111 3.01 -13.21 4.04
CA SER A 111 1.98 -14.23 4.24
C SER A 111 1.72 -15.06 2.98
N TYR A 112 1.68 -14.42 1.81
CA TYR A 112 1.42 -15.10 0.54
C TYR A 112 2.57 -16.02 0.10
N ASP A 113 3.82 -15.64 0.37
CA ASP A 113 4.98 -16.47 0.04
C ASP A 113 4.95 -17.79 0.84
N ASN A 114 4.60 -17.69 2.13
CA ASN A 114 4.44 -18.83 3.00
C ASN A 114 3.28 -19.74 2.57
N GLU A 115 2.13 -19.16 2.19
CA GLU A 115 0.98 -19.93 1.69
C GLU A 115 1.31 -20.69 0.39
N LEU A 116 1.99 -20.05 -0.56
CA LEU A 116 2.43 -20.71 -1.79
C LEU A 116 3.34 -21.91 -1.46
N MET A 117 4.31 -21.73 -0.57
CA MET A 117 5.22 -22.82 -0.16
C MET A 117 4.50 -23.98 0.51
N ALA A 118 3.54 -23.69 1.38
CA ALA A 118 2.73 -24.71 2.02
C ALA A 118 1.99 -25.53 0.97
N ILE A 119 1.31 -24.88 0.02
CA ILE A 119 0.59 -25.54 -1.08
C ILE A 119 1.53 -26.44 -1.89
N TYR A 120 2.70 -25.94 -2.31
CA TYR A 120 3.65 -26.74 -3.08
C TYR A 120 4.16 -27.96 -2.32
N THR A 121 4.54 -27.78 -1.07
CA THR A 121 5.09 -28.85 -0.21
C THR A 121 4.03 -29.93 0.02
N GLU A 122 2.80 -29.52 0.34
CA GLU A 122 1.71 -30.44 0.67
C GLU A 122 1.15 -31.17 -0.56
N ILE A 123 1.01 -30.49 -1.69
CA ILE A 123 0.29 -31.01 -2.86
C ILE A 123 1.24 -31.58 -3.92
N LEU A 124 2.36 -30.91 -4.20
CA LEU A 124 3.15 -31.15 -5.41
C LEU A 124 4.49 -31.85 -5.15
N GLU A 125 5.20 -31.52 -4.07
CA GLU A 125 6.60 -31.94 -3.89
C GLU A 125 6.76 -33.47 -3.98
N LYS A 126 5.91 -34.21 -3.26
CA LYS A 126 5.97 -35.68 -3.26
C LYS A 126 5.66 -36.26 -4.64
N VAL A 127 4.56 -35.83 -5.26
CA VAL A 127 4.09 -36.40 -6.53
C VAL A 127 5.05 -36.08 -7.69
N LEU A 128 5.67 -34.89 -7.68
CA LEU A 128 6.74 -34.49 -8.61
C LEU A 128 7.99 -35.36 -8.45
N ASN A 129 8.40 -35.64 -7.21
CA ASN A 129 9.53 -36.54 -6.94
C ASN A 129 9.24 -37.99 -7.36
N ASP A 130 8.02 -38.48 -7.14
CA ASP A 130 7.59 -39.81 -7.55
C ASP A 130 7.67 -39.96 -9.07
N ILE A 131 7.10 -39.03 -9.84
CA ILE A 131 7.11 -39.11 -11.31
C ILE A 131 8.51 -38.93 -11.89
N LYS A 132 9.35 -38.07 -11.31
CA LYS A 132 10.75 -37.92 -11.70
C LYS A 132 11.52 -39.23 -11.50
N THR A 133 11.26 -39.94 -10.41
CA THR A 133 11.89 -41.23 -10.13
C THR A 133 11.40 -42.32 -11.09
N ILE A 134 10.10 -42.34 -11.39
CA ILE A 134 9.51 -43.29 -12.35
C ILE A 134 10.06 -43.03 -13.76
N ALA A 135 10.12 -41.78 -14.21
CA ALA A 135 10.65 -41.41 -15.51
C ALA A 135 12.12 -41.84 -15.68
N ARG A 136 12.96 -41.69 -14.65
CA ARG A 136 14.35 -42.18 -14.67
C ARG A 136 14.41 -43.71 -14.84
N LYS A 137 13.63 -44.45 -14.04
CA LYS A 137 13.57 -45.91 -14.16
C LYS A 137 13.07 -46.37 -15.54
N HIS A 138 12.09 -45.67 -16.09
CA HIS A 138 11.58 -45.96 -17.43
C HIS A 138 12.61 -45.64 -18.51
N ALA A 139 13.42 -44.59 -18.35
CA ALA A 139 14.52 -44.31 -19.26
C ALA A 139 15.59 -45.42 -19.24
N ASP A 140 15.89 -45.97 -18.06
CA ASP A 140 16.89 -47.06 -17.94
C ASP A 140 16.40 -48.38 -18.54
N TYR A 141 15.13 -48.77 -18.32
CA TYR A 141 14.65 -50.10 -18.71
C TYR A 141 13.89 -50.16 -20.05
N LEU A 142 13.11 -49.14 -20.44
CA LEU A 142 12.32 -49.18 -21.68
C LEU A 142 13.19 -49.01 -22.94
N LEU A 143 14.42 -48.51 -22.80
CA LEU A 143 15.36 -48.32 -23.89
C LEU A 143 16.24 -49.55 -24.19
N ASP A 144 16.21 -50.56 -23.31
CA ASP A 144 17.04 -51.78 -23.38
C ASP A 144 16.26 -53.04 -23.86
N VAL A 145 15.00 -52.89 -24.29
CA VAL A 145 14.15 -54.03 -24.67
C VAL A 145 14.36 -54.40 -26.14
N GLU A 146 14.81 -55.63 -26.46
CA GLU A 146 14.98 -56.12 -27.84
C GLU A 146 13.64 -56.43 -28.54
N ASP A 147 12.64 -56.91 -27.78
CA ASP A 147 11.31 -57.29 -28.29
C ASP A 147 10.21 -56.40 -27.70
N TYR A 148 9.68 -55.54 -28.56
CA TYR A 148 8.77 -54.48 -28.19
C TYR A 148 7.37 -55.05 -28.41
N GLY A 149 6.69 -55.42 -27.32
CA GLY A 149 5.35 -56.02 -27.37
C GLY A 149 4.36 -55.27 -28.26
N GLN A 150 3.26 -55.93 -28.63
CA GLN A 150 2.29 -55.51 -29.66
C GLN A 150 2.09 -53.98 -29.75
N MET A 151 2.68 -53.38 -30.79
CA MET A 151 2.39 -52.01 -31.19
C MET A 151 0.94 -51.95 -31.71
N PRO A 152 0.14 -50.94 -31.35
CA PRO A 152 -1.14 -50.71 -32.01
C PRO A 152 -0.92 -50.57 -33.53
N CYS A 153 -1.32 -51.62 -34.24
CA CYS A 153 -1.29 -51.89 -35.67
C CYS A 153 -0.61 -50.80 -36.53
N ALA A 154 0.72 -50.81 -36.59
CA ALA A 154 1.47 -50.04 -37.58
C ALA A 154 0.93 -50.33 -39.00
N GLU A 155 0.45 -51.54 -39.22
CA GLU A 155 -0.24 -51.99 -40.43
C GLU A 155 -1.56 -51.24 -40.73
N ASP A 156 -2.37 -50.87 -39.73
CA ASP A 156 -3.61 -50.08 -39.95
C ASP A 156 -3.29 -48.63 -40.30
N ILE A 157 -2.26 -48.06 -39.69
CA ILE A 157 -1.78 -46.70 -39.99
C ILE A 157 -1.15 -46.69 -41.39
N PHE A 158 -0.36 -47.71 -41.72
CA PHE A 158 0.22 -47.91 -43.05
C PHE A 158 -0.85 -48.06 -44.12
N LYS A 159 -1.89 -48.90 -43.90
CA LYS A 159 -3.04 -49.06 -44.83
C LYS A 159 -3.81 -47.75 -45.06
N ARG A 160 -3.81 -46.84 -44.08
CA ARG A 160 -4.48 -45.53 -44.21
C ARG A 160 -3.61 -44.52 -44.95
N TRP A 161 -2.30 -44.56 -44.73
CA TRP A 161 -1.29 -43.76 -45.43
C TRP A 161 -1.12 -44.21 -46.89
N GLU A 162 -1.14 -45.52 -47.15
CA GLU A 162 -1.14 -46.13 -48.48
C GLU A 162 -2.32 -45.66 -49.33
N LYS A 163 -3.49 -45.51 -48.72
CA LYS A 163 -4.70 -44.98 -49.37
C LYS A 163 -4.67 -43.47 -49.65
N GLN A 164 -3.78 -42.72 -49.01
CA GLN A 164 -3.77 -41.26 -49.07
C GLN A 164 -2.67 -40.67 -49.96
N GLU A 165 -1.47 -41.26 -50.04
CA GLU A 165 -0.39 -40.98 -51.03
C GLU A 165 0.93 -41.64 -50.57
N ALA A 166 1.02 -42.98 -50.57
CA ALA A 166 2.31 -43.62 -50.33
C ALA A 166 3.22 -43.54 -51.59
N PRO A 167 4.53 -43.23 -51.46
CA PRO A 167 5.48 -43.33 -52.56
C PRO A 167 5.49 -44.73 -53.17
N ALA A 168 5.66 -44.82 -54.49
CA ALA A 168 5.78 -46.10 -55.18
C ALA A 168 6.97 -46.90 -54.62
N GLY A 169 6.70 -48.08 -54.06
CA GLY A 169 7.70 -48.94 -53.42
C GLY A 169 7.75 -48.86 -51.89
N ALA A 170 6.80 -48.19 -51.24
CA ALA A 170 6.70 -48.22 -49.78
C ALA A 170 6.38 -49.64 -49.27
N ASP A 171 7.18 -50.12 -48.32
CA ASP A 171 7.07 -51.45 -47.72
C ASP A 171 6.71 -51.33 -46.24
N LEU A 172 5.80 -52.19 -45.78
CA LEU A 172 5.31 -52.23 -44.41
C LEU A 172 6.47 -52.45 -43.42
N SER A 173 7.45 -53.30 -43.77
CA SER A 173 8.60 -53.58 -42.90
C SER A 173 9.46 -52.34 -42.64
N ASN A 174 9.72 -51.54 -43.68
CA ASN A 174 10.45 -50.29 -43.55
C ASN A 174 9.64 -49.26 -42.74
N TYR A 175 8.33 -49.16 -42.97
CA TYR A 175 7.45 -48.27 -42.21
C TYR A 175 7.40 -48.65 -40.73
N GLU A 176 7.26 -49.94 -40.40
CA GLU A 176 7.29 -50.46 -39.03
C GLU A 176 8.60 -50.12 -38.32
N SER A 177 9.74 -50.31 -39.00
CA SER A 177 11.05 -49.97 -38.45
C SER A 177 11.20 -48.47 -38.19
N HIS A 178 10.81 -47.61 -39.14
CA HIS A 178 10.86 -46.16 -38.97
C HIS A 178 9.90 -45.66 -37.88
N TYR A 179 8.68 -46.21 -37.82
CA TYR A 179 7.69 -45.86 -36.80
C TYR A 179 8.15 -46.30 -35.40
N LYS A 180 8.75 -47.49 -35.28
CA LYS A 180 9.36 -47.97 -34.03
C LYS A 180 10.50 -47.08 -33.56
N ASN A 181 11.40 -46.68 -34.46
CA ASN A 181 12.49 -45.75 -34.16
C ASN A 181 11.97 -44.36 -33.76
N PHE A 182 10.92 -43.87 -34.41
CA PHE A 182 10.25 -42.61 -34.07
C PHE A 182 9.65 -42.65 -32.66
N ILE A 183 8.89 -43.71 -32.33
CA ILE A 183 8.28 -43.86 -31.01
C ILE A 183 9.33 -44.03 -29.90
N SER A 184 10.39 -44.82 -30.15
CA SER A 184 11.48 -45.00 -29.18
C SER A 184 12.25 -43.69 -28.92
N SER A 185 12.62 -42.98 -29.99
CA SER A 185 13.33 -41.69 -29.88
C SER A 185 12.44 -40.61 -29.24
N GLY A 186 11.16 -40.58 -29.61
CA GLY A 186 10.16 -39.68 -29.03
C GLY A 186 9.94 -39.96 -27.53
N LEU A 187 9.83 -41.23 -27.14
CA LEU A 187 9.71 -41.63 -25.74
C LEU A 187 10.94 -41.23 -24.92
N LYS A 188 12.15 -41.46 -25.45
CA LYS A 188 13.39 -41.01 -24.81
C LYS A 188 13.36 -39.50 -24.55
N LEU A 189 13.03 -38.72 -25.57
CA LEU A 189 12.95 -37.26 -25.46
C LEU A 189 11.87 -36.82 -24.45
N ALA A 190 10.70 -37.47 -24.45
CA ALA A 190 9.62 -37.15 -23.53
C ALA A 190 9.99 -37.46 -22.06
N LEU A 191 10.71 -38.55 -21.81
CA LEU A 191 11.24 -38.91 -20.51
C LEU A 191 12.30 -37.90 -20.03
N GLU A 192 13.27 -37.58 -20.88
CA GLU A 192 14.30 -36.57 -20.59
C GLU A 192 13.67 -35.21 -20.30
N LYS A 193 12.70 -34.79 -21.12
CA LYS A 193 11.94 -33.55 -20.94
C LYS A 193 11.16 -33.56 -19.62
N THR A 194 10.51 -34.66 -19.26
CA THR A 194 9.77 -34.78 -18.00
C THR A 194 10.71 -34.58 -16.79
N VAL A 195 11.85 -35.27 -16.77
CA VAL A 195 12.84 -35.15 -15.69
C VAL A 195 13.42 -33.73 -15.61
N ALA A 196 13.72 -33.13 -16.76
CA ALA A 196 14.22 -31.76 -16.84
C ALA A 196 13.19 -30.75 -16.32
N THR A 197 11.95 -30.79 -16.83
CA THR A 197 10.89 -29.85 -16.44
C THR A 197 10.54 -29.96 -14.96
N VAL A 198 10.44 -31.17 -14.39
CA VAL A 198 10.22 -31.33 -12.94
C VAL A 198 11.36 -30.70 -12.13
N THR A 199 12.60 -30.85 -12.60
CA THR A 199 13.76 -30.23 -11.93
C THR A 199 13.73 -28.71 -12.04
N CYS A 200 13.33 -28.16 -13.20
CA CYS A 200 13.11 -26.73 -13.37
C CYS A 200 11.99 -26.20 -12.45
N ILE A 201 10.85 -26.90 -12.36
CA ILE A 201 9.74 -26.53 -11.46
C ILE A 201 10.24 -26.42 -10.01
N TYR A 202 10.99 -27.42 -9.52
CA TYR A 202 11.54 -27.40 -8.16
C TYR A 202 12.47 -26.20 -7.94
N ASN A 203 13.41 -25.97 -8.86
CA ASN A 203 14.37 -24.87 -8.75
C ASN A 203 13.69 -23.50 -8.82
N ASP A 204 12.83 -23.28 -9.82
CA ASP A 204 12.18 -22.00 -10.07
C ASP A 204 11.16 -21.67 -8.97
N PHE A 205 10.51 -22.68 -8.39
CA PHE A 205 9.62 -22.47 -7.24
C PHE A 205 10.41 -22.15 -5.97
N THR A 206 11.54 -22.84 -5.74
CA THR A 206 12.46 -22.51 -4.64
C THR A 206 13.00 -21.08 -4.77
N ASP A 207 13.33 -20.66 -5.98
CA ASP A 207 13.79 -19.30 -6.27
C ASP A 207 12.68 -18.27 -6.06
N LEU A 208 11.42 -18.57 -6.44
CA LEU A 208 10.25 -17.73 -6.17
C LEU A 208 10.10 -17.46 -4.68
N TYR A 209 10.21 -18.49 -3.84
CA TYR A 209 10.11 -18.32 -2.39
C TYR A 209 11.29 -17.54 -1.79
N ARG A 210 12.47 -17.73 -2.36
CA ARG A 210 13.69 -17.03 -1.93
C ARG A 210 13.82 -15.62 -2.50
N THR A 211 12.86 -15.13 -3.30
CA THR A 211 12.89 -13.77 -3.87
C THR A 211 13.22 -12.69 -2.85
N ARG A 212 12.68 -12.77 -1.63
CA ARG A 212 13.00 -11.84 -0.53
C ARG A 212 14.44 -11.93 -0.03
N VAL A 213 15.06 -13.10 -0.09
CA VAL A 213 16.49 -13.28 0.26
C VAL A 213 17.38 -12.63 -0.79
N PHE A 214 16.94 -12.60 -2.05
CA PHE A 214 17.66 -11.97 -3.15
C PHE A 214 17.40 -10.45 -3.28
N ARG A 215 16.34 -9.95 -2.66
CA ARG A 215 15.98 -8.53 -2.64
C ARG A 215 16.92 -7.78 -1.69
N THR A 216 17.43 -6.64 -2.14
CA THR A 216 18.21 -5.73 -1.27
C THR A 216 17.29 -4.87 -0.40
N ASP A 217 17.84 -4.28 0.66
CA ASP A 217 17.07 -3.44 1.59
C ASP A 217 16.51 -2.21 0.85
N GLN A 218 17.31 -1.60 -0.03
CA GLN A 218 16.87 -0.52 -0.93
C GLN A 218 15.66 -0.91 -1.81
N GLU A 219 15.67 -2.13 -2.36
CA GLU A 219 14.54 -2.61 -3.16
C GLU A 219 13.27 -2.79 -2.30
N ALA A 220 13.41 -3.23 -1.05
CA ALA A 220 12.28 -3.33 -0.12
C ALA A 220 11.71 -1.96 0.24
N VAL A 221 12.58 -0.96 0.45
CA VAL A 221 12.21 0.44 0.70
C VAL A 221 11.41 1.02 -0.47
N ILE A 222 11.88 0.84 -1.71
CA ILE A 222 11.16 1.31 -2.90
C ILE A 222 9.74 0.75 -2.97
N ILE A 223 9.57 -0.56 -2.72
CA ILE A 223 8.24 -1.18 -2.73
C ILE A 223 7.38 -0.65 -1.57
N TYR A 224 7.93 -0.58 -0.36
CA TYR A 224 7.22 -0.10 0.82
C TYR A 224 6.72 1.33 0.64
N HIS A 225 7.58 2.24 0.18
CA HIS A 225 7.21 3.63 -0.08
C HIS A 225 6.10 3.75 -1.12
N TYR A 226 6.19 2.99 -2.21
CA TYR A 226 5.13 2.97 -3.21
C TYR A 226 3.79 2.54 -2.58
N VAL A 227 3.78 1.42 -1.85
CA VAL A 227 2.56 0.86 -1.22
C VAL A 227 1.98 1.84 -0.18
N LYS A 228 2.84 2.43 0.66
CA LYS A 228 2.44 3.42 1.65
C LYS A 228 1.86 4.67 0.98
N ARG A 229 2.53 5.22 -0.03
CA ARG A 229 2.05 6.40 -0.75
C ARG A 229 0.70 6.16 -1.41
N ASP A 230 0.53 5.00 -2.06
CA ASP A 230 -0.75 4.62 -2.68
C ASP A 230 -1.89 4.60 -1.64
N PHE A 231 -1.62 4.05 -0.44
CA PHE A 231 -2.58 4.06 0.67
C PHE A 231 -2.85 5.49 1.19
N ASP A 232 -1.80 6.28 1.39
CA ASP A 232 -1.88 7.65 1.91
C ASP A 232 -2.66 8.59 0.98
N GLU A 233 -2.58 8.37 -0.34
CA GLU A 233 -3.29 9.16 -1.35
C GLU A 233 -4.75 8.75 -1.51
N HIS A 234 -5.04 7.44 -1.49
CA HIS A 234 -6.35 6.92 -1.90
C HIS A 234 -7.25 6.47 -0.73
N THR A 235 -6.69 6.07 0.40
CA THR A 235 -7.44 5.45 1.51
C THR A 235 -7.37 6.27 2.79
N LEU A 236 -6.19 6.75 3.17
CA LEU A 236 -5.97 7.45 4.43
C LEU A 236 -6.86 8.71 4.63
N PRO A 237 -7.11 9.58 3.63
CA PRO A 237 -7.85 10.82 3.86
C PRO A 237 -9.29 10.59 4.35
N ALA A 238 -9.99 9.60 3.77
CA ALA A 238 -11.33 9.24 4.19
C ALA A 238 -11.35 8.62 5.60
N HIS A 239 -10.34 7.83 5.94
CA HIS A 239 -10.15 7.26 7.28
C HIS A 239 -9.96 8.37 8.32
N LEU A 240 -9.03 9.30 8.09
CA LEU A 240 -8.76 10.41 9.01
C LEU A 240 -9.96 11.34 9.18
N GLU A 241 -10.72 11.61 8.11
CA GLU A 241 -11.96 12.38 8.22
C GLU A 241 -12.98 11.69 9.15
N HIS A 242 -13.10 10.37 9.05
CA HIS A 242 -13.95 9.59 9.94
C HIS A 242 -13.47 9.64 11.39
N VAL A 243 -12.18 9.41 11.64
CA VAL A 243 -11.57 9.45 12.97
C VAL A 243 -11.77 10.81 13.62
N ALA A 244 -11.48 11.90 12.91
CA ALA A 244 -11.66 13.26 13.40
C ALA A 244 -13.12 13.56 13.78
N LYS A 245 -14.10 13.07 13.00
CA LYS A 245 -15.53 13.21 13.33
C LYS A 245 -15.88 12.45 14.60
N VAL A 246 -15.40 11.22 14.77
CA VAL A 246 -15.66 10.39 15.94
C VAL A 246 -15.05 11.02 17.19
N GLN A 247 -13.78 11.43 17.14
CA GLN A 247 -13.09 12.08 18.25
C GLN A 247 -13.79 13.38 18.66
N LYS A 248 -14.12 14.26 17.70
CA LYS A 248 -14.84 15.50 17.97
C LYS A 248 -16.20 15.26 18.62
N ARG A 249 -16.92 14.22 18.21
CA ARG A 249 -18.20 13.84 18.80
C ARG A 249 -18.03 13.36 20.24
N HIS A 250 -17.06 12.48 20.49
CA HIS A 250 -16.77 11.95 21.82
C HIS A 250 -16.39 13.04 22.81
N LEU A 251 -15.49 13.95 22.42
CA LEU A 251 -15.08 15.10 23.24
C LEU A 251 -16.28 16.02 23.55
N LYS A 252 -17.15 16.29 22.56
CA LYS A 252 -18.36 17.09 22.75
C LYS A 252 -19.39 16.42 23.67
N GLU A 253 -19.71 15.15 23.45
CA GLU A 253 -20.71 14.41 24.24
C GLU A 253 -20.30 14.31 25.71
N ARG A 254 -18.99 14.18 25.97
CA ARG A 254 -18.43 14.12 27.33
C ARG A 254 -18.11 15.49 27.93
N ARG A 255 -18.35 16.58 27.20
CA ARG A 255 -17.99 17.96 27.60
C ARG A 255 -16.53 18.07 28.04
N ILE A 256 -15.65 17.36 27.34
CA ILE A 256 -14.20 17.42 27.56
C ILE A 256 -13.66 18.58 26.74
N ASP A 257 -12.99 19.51 27.41
CA ASP A 257 -12.30 20.61 26.73
C ASP A 257 -11.12 20.07 25.92
N ILE A 258 -10.96 20.58 24.69
CA ILE A 258 -9.85 20.24 23.81
C ILE A 258 -8.60 20.93 24.37
N THR A 259 -7.85 20.16 25.14
CA THR A 259 -6.61 20.55 25.80
C THR A 259 -5.48 19.59 25.42
N THR A 260 -4.24 20.02 25.56
CA THR A 260 -3.04 19.19 25.36
C THR A 260 -3.17 17.87 26.12
N LEU A 261 -3.58 17.92 27.39
CA LEU A 261 -3.76 16.74 28.23
C LEU A 261 -4.87 15.81 27.71
N SER A 262 -6.01 16.37 27.26
CA SER A 262 -7.10 15.56 26.71
C SER A 262 -6.70 14.85 25.42
N LEU A 263 -5.93 15.51 24.55
CA LEU A 263 -5.46 14.97 23.27
C LEU A 263 -4.34 13.95 23.47
N GLN A 264 -3.42 14.17 24.42
CA GLN A 264 -2.44 13.17 24.85
C GLN A 264 -3.11 11.90 25.36
N LYS A 265 -4.22 12.03 26.09
CA LYS A 265 -4.99 10.85 26.50
C LYS A 265 -5.60 10.11 25.31
N VAL A 266 -6.11 10.82 24.30
CA VAL A 266 -6.59 10.21 23.06
C VAL A 266 -5.45 9.52 22.32
N MET A 267 -4.25 10.12 22.27
CA MET A 267 -3.05 9.48 21.72
C MET A 267 -2.76 8.15 22.42
N SER A 268 -2.71 8.13 23.75
CA SER A 268 -2.46 6.89 24.50
C SER A 268 -3.57 5.84 24.28
N GLU A 269 -4.81 6.25 24.07
CA GLU A 269 -5.90 5.33 23.70
C GLU A 269 -5.70 4.73 22.29
N VAL A 270 -5.22 5.53 21.33
CA VAL A 270 -4.88 5.09 19.97
C VAL A 270 -3.66 4.17 19.98
N GLU A 271 -2.58 4.54 20.66
CA GLU A 271 -1.41 3.69 20.89
C GLU A 271 -1.84 2.34 21.48
N GLY A 272 -2.66 2.36 22.54
CA GLY A 272 -3.18 1.13 23.17
C GLY A 272 -4.06 0.28 22.24
N LYS A 273 -4.87 0.89 21.37
CA LYS A 273 -5.68 0.20 20.35
C LYS A 273 -4.78 -0.54 19.35
N TYR A 274 -3.72 0.10 18.88
CA TYR A 274 -2.86 -0.43 17.82
C TYR A 274 -1.69 -1.27 18.31
N ASN A 275 -1.30 -1.17 19.59
CA ASN A 275 -0.16 -1.92 20.15
C ASN A 275 -0.36 -3.45 20.13
N ASN A 276 -1.58 -3.94 19.91
CA ASN A 276 -1.85 -5.37 19.74
C ASN A 276 -1.42 -5.90 18.35
N TYR A 277 -1.18 -5.02 17.37
CA TYR A 277 -0.71 -5.42 16.05
C TYR A 277 0.81 -5.40 15.98
N THR A 278 1.42 -6.50 15.53
CA THR A 278 2.88 -6.68 15.49
C THR A 278 3.57 -5.53 14.75
N LEU A 279 3.12 -5.21 13.53
CA LEU A 279 3.72 -4.15 12.73
C LEU A 279 3.65 -2.77 13.41
N CYS A 280 2.51 -2.45 14.03
CA CYS A 280 2.34 -1.19 14.75
C CYS A 280 3.29 -1.08 15.95
N SER A 281 3.49 -2.18 16.68
CA SER A 281 4.42 -2.23 17.80
C SER A 281 5.87 -2.10 17.34
N VAL A 282 6.25 -2.80 16.25
CA VAL A 282 7.58 -2.67 15.62
C VAL A 282 7.83 -1.23 15.21
N TRP A 283 6.88 -0.58 14.54
CA TRP A 283 7.00 0.82 14.16
C TRP A 283 7.14 1.75 15.36
N PHE A 284 6.24 1.65 16.34
CA PHE A 284 6.22 2.53 17.51
C PHE A 284 7.53 2.48 18.32
N ASN A 285 8.12 1.30 18.46
CA ASN A 285 9.37 1.14 19.22
C ASN A 285 10.63 1.64 18.48
N ASN A 286 10.52 1.97 17.18
CA ASN A 286 11.67 2.34 16.34
C ASN A 286 11.45 3.67 15.60
N VAL A 287 10.36 4.40 15.87
CA VAL A 287 10.00 5.64 15.15
C VAL A 287 10.93 6.81 15.47
N GLU A 288 11.60 6.80 16.63
CA GLU A 288 12.47 7.91 17.07
C GLU A 288 13.87 7.90 16.43
N ASP A 289 14.25 6.82 15.73
CA ASP A 289 15.55 6.69 15.06
C ASP A 289 15.45 7.13 13.59
N GLU A 290 15.47 8.44 13.33
CA GLU A 290 15.41 9.04 11.98
C GLU A 290 16.55 8.56 11.04
N GLU A 291 17.67 8.10 11.57
CA GLU A 291 18.84 7.66 10.78
C GLU A 291 18.66 6.26 10.15
N ASN A 292 17.52 5.59 10.36
CA ASN A 292 17.43 4.15 10.09
C ASN A 292 16.13 3.65 9.45
N GLU A 293 15.56 4.45 8.54
CA GLU A 293 14.35 4.08 7.78
C GLU A 293 14.51 2.72 7.04
N GLU A 294 15.69 2.44 6.49
CA GLU A 294 15.97 1.18 5.81
C GLU A 294 15.86 -0.02 6.76
N GLU A 295 16.39 0.08 7.99
CA GLU A 295 16.29 -0.98 8.99
C GLU A 295 14.84 -1.14 9.48
N LEU A 296 14.10 -0.05 9.67
CA LEU A 296 12.68 -0.10 10.01
C LEU A 296 11.87 -0.83 8.94
N VAL A 297 12.01 -0.45 7.67
CA VAL A 297 11.32 -1.12 6.56
C VAL A 297 11.74 -2.59 6.48
N HIS A 298 13.02 -2.89 6.69
CA HIS A 298 13.53 -4.25 6.71
C HIS A 298 12.86 -5.11 7.79
N MET A 299 12.72 -4.58 9.00
CA MET A 299 12.00 -5.24 10.09
C MET A 299 10.54 -5.50 9.69
N LEU A 300 9.84 -4.47 9.20
CA LEU A 300 8.42 -4.57 8.82
C LEU A 300 8.16 -5.59 7.70
N VAL A 301 9.00 -5.60 6.66
CA VAL A 301 8.82 -6.47 5.48
C VAL A 301 9.19 -7.94 5.75
N ARG A 302 9.91 -8.21 6.85
CA ARG A 302 10.28 -9.57 7.29
C ARG A 302 9.24 -10.23 8.19
N GLU A 303 8.39 -9.44 8.84
CA GLU A 303 7.26 -9.96 9.60
C GLU A 303 6.31 -10.75 8.69
N GLU A 304 5.65 -11.76 9.26
CA GLU A 304 4.66 -12.57 8.55
C GLU A 304 3.32 -11.82 8.41
N ALA A 305 3.38 -10.64 7.79
CA ALA A 305 2.28 -9.72 7.69
C ALA A 305 1.48 -9.88 6.39
N SER A 306 0.17 -9.76 6.52
CA SER A 306 -0.81 -9.67 5.45
C SER A 306 -1.02 -8.22 4.99
N PRO A 307 -1.72 -7.97 3.87
CA PRO A 307 -2.10 -6.61 3.48
C PRO A 307 -2.85 -5.85 4.58
N VAL A 308 -3.76 -6.53 5.29
CA VAL A 308 -4.56 -5.93 6.36
C VAL A 308 -3.68 -5.45 7.53
N ASP A 309 -2.60 -6.18 7.82
CA ASP A 309 -1.66 -5.76 8.87
C ASP A 309 -0.93 -4.48 8.48
N PHE A 310 -0.53 -4.33 7.21
CA PHE A 310 0.06 -3.09 6.70
C PHE A 310 -0.95 -1.95 6.64
N GLU A 311 -2.20 -2.20 6.24
CA GLU A 311 -3.26 -1.19 6.31
C GLU A 311 -3.48 -0.68 7.74
N ASN A 312 -3.49 -1.57 8.73
CA ASN A 312 -3.56 -1.19 10.15
C ASN A 312 -2.37 -0.33 10.58
N LEU A 313 -1.16 -0.68 10.13
CA LEU A 313 0.04 0.14 10.35
C LEU A 313 -0.11 1.54 9.75
N PHE A 314 -0.53 1.66 8.49
CA PHE A 314 -0.66 2.95 7.83
C PHE A 314 -1.76 3.82 8.44
N MET A 315 -2.89 3.21 8.83
CA MET A 315 -3.93 3.90 9.59
C MET A 315 -3.39 4.41 10.92
N TYR A 316 -2.61 3.60 11.64
CA TYR A 316 -2.03 4.00 12.92
C TYR A 316 -1.05 5.17 12.76
N GLN A 317 -0.13 5.09 11.80
CA GLN A 317 0.80 6.16 11.47
C GLN A 317 0.06 7.48 11.20
N GLY A 318 -0.96 7.44 10.34
CA GLY A 318 -1.74 8.64 10.01
C GLY A 318 -2.55 9.19 11.18
N GLU A 319 -3.17 8.33 12.01
CA GLU A 319 -3.87 8.77 13.23
C GLU A 319 -2.90 9.42 14.23
N HIS A 320 -1.72 8.82 14.40
CA HIS A 320 -0.66 9.33 15.28
C HIS A 320 -0.16 10.70 14.80
N ASP A 321 0.19 10.84 13.52
CA ASP A 321 0.67 12.11 12.96
C ASP A 321 -0.37 13.23 13.07
N MET A 322 -1.64 12.91 12.80
CA MET A 322 -2.75 13.86 12.96
C MET A 322 -2.86 14.33 14.42
N LEU A 323 -2.80 13.42 15.39
CA LEU A 323 -2.89 13.75 16.81
C LEU A 323 -1.66 14.52 17.30
N ALA A 324 -0.46 14.18 16.84
CA ALA A 324 0.76 14.92 17.18
C ALA A 324 0.65 16.40 16.76
N VAL A 325 0.14 16.65 15.54
CA VAL A 325 -0.13 18.01 15.06
C VAL A 325 -1.20 18.72 15.89
N GLU A 326 -2.28 18.04 16.28
CA GLU A 326 -3.33 18.63 17.11
C GLU A 326 -2.85 18.96 18.53
N ILE A 327 -2.06 18.06 19.14
CA ILE A 327 -1.43 18.26 20.45
C ILE A 327 -0.51 19.48 20.42
N ALA A 328 0.36 19.58 19.41
CA ALA A 328 1.26 20.72 19.25
C ALA A 328 0.50 22.05 19.13
N ARG A 329 -0.61 22.06 18.36
CA ARG A 329 -1.49 23.24 18.25
C ARG A 329 -2.18 23.60 19.56
N ALA A 330 -2.64 22.60 20.31
CA ALA A 330 -3.26 22.82 21.62
C ALA A 330 -2.26 23.37 22.64
N ASP A 331 -1.04 22.81 22.68
CA ASP A 331 0.03 23.25 23.57
C ASP A 331 0.48 24.69 23.27
N GLU A 332 0.63 25.05 21.99
CA GLU A 332 0.94 26.42 21.59
C GLU A 332 -0.16 27.39 22.05
N TYR A 333 -1.44 27.04 21.85
CA TYR A 333 -2.56 27.87 22.28
C TYR A 333 -2.65 27.97 23.82
N GLU A 334 -2.37 26.89 24.54
CA GLU A 334 -2.35 26.90 26.01
C GLU A 334 -1.24 27.81 26.54
N ARG A 335 -0.02 27.70 26.02
CA ARG A 335 1.14 28.51 26.44
C ARG A 335 1.06 29.97 26.02
N HIS A 336 0.59 30.25 24.80
CA HIS A 336 0.70 31.56 24.18
C HIS A 336 -0.63 32.22 23.82
N GLY A 337 -1.75 31.55 24.11
CA GLY A 337 -3.08 32.03 23.77
C GLY A 337 -3.31 32.11 22.26
N ASP A 338 -4.28 32.92 21.87
CA ASP A 338 -4.52 33.22 20.46
C ASP A 338 -3.32 33.97 19.86
N SER A 339 -2.94 33.62 18.63
CA SER A 339 -1.77 34.24 17.97
C SER A 339 -1.99 35.71 17.62
N PHE A 340 -3.24 36.18 17.55
CA PHE A 340 -3.60 37.56 17.26
C PHE A 340 -3.84 38.39 18.52
N PHE A 341 -4.57 37.84 19.50
CA PHE A 341 -4.91 38.55 20.73
C PHE A 341 -3.83 38.42 21.82
N ALA A 342 -3.81 39.37 22.75
CA ALA A 342 -2.98 39.30 23.94
C ALA A 342 -3.31 38.04 24.75
N ASN A 343 -2.30 37.49 25.43
CA ASN A 343 -2.39 36.15 26.03
C ASN A 343 -3.50 36.01 27.09
N TRP A 344 -4.01 37.12 27.63
CA TRP A 344 -5.09 37.14 28.62
C TRP A 344 -6.50 37.15 28.00
N VAL A 345 -6.63 37.39 26.69
CA VAL A 345 -7.92 37.44 25.98
C VAL A 345 -8.35 36.03 25.57
N ASN A 346 -9.61 35.67 25.84
CA ASN A 346 -10.26 34.49 25.28
C ASN A 346 -11.08 34.91 24.05
N PRO A 347 -10.67 34.52 22.82
CA PRO A 347 -11.37 34.94 21.60
C PRO A 347 -12.82 34.46 21.56
N ALA A 348 -13.12 33.22 21.98
CA ALA A 348 -14.48 32.68 21.92
C ALA A 348 -15.44 33.50 22.80
N LYS A 349 -15.03 33.78 24.05
CA LYS A 349 -15.81 34.63 24.95
C LYS A 349 -15.91 36.08 24.44
N LEU A 350 -14.83 36.63 23.89
CA LEU A 350 -14.83 37.97 23.28
C LEU A 350 -15.81 38.04 22.10
N LYS A 351 -15.91 36.97 21.29
CA LYS A 351 -16.88 36.87 20.20
C LYS A 351 -18.30 36.98 20.73
N GLU A 352 -18.68 36.12 21.68
CA GLU A 352 -20.03 36.13 22.27
C GLU A 352 -20.38 37.50 22.84
N LYS A 353 -19.40 38.14 23.48
CA LYS A 353 -19.57 39.48 24.05
C LYS A 353 -19.76 40.55 23.00
N LEU A 354 -19.06 40.50 21.86
CA LEU A 354 -19.09 41.56 20.86
C LEU A 354 -20.14 41.35 19.76
N GLU A 355 -20.53 40.11 19.45
CA GLU A 355 -21.30 39.78 18.24
C GLU A 355 -22.57 40.62 18.05
N PHE A 356 -23.43 40.71 19.08
CA PHE A 356 -24.66 41.49 18.99
C PHE A 356 -24.41 43.00 18.87
N TRP A 357 -23.36 43.50 19.53
CA TRP A 357 -23.04 44.93 19.45
C TRP A 357 -22.51 45.27 18.07
N LEU A 358 -21.64 44.44 17.50
CA LEU A 358 -21.11 44.64 16.15
C LEU A 358 -22.23 44.59 15.10
N LYS A 359 -23.17 43.64 15.21
CA LYS A 359 -24.33 43.55 14.31
C LYS A 359 -25.20 44.82 14.32
N GLY A 360 -25.38 45.43 15.49
CA GLY A 360 -26.22 46.62 15.64
C GLY A 360 -25.53 47.94 15.29
N ASN A 361 -24.21 48.03 15.48
CA ASN A 361 -23.48 49.30 15.42
C ASN A 361 -22.53 49.43 14.24
N ILE A 362 -22.16 48.34 13.58
CA ILE A 362 -21.32 48.38 12.37
C ILE A 362 -22.23 48.52 11.14
N THR A 363 -22.65 49.76 10.87
CA THR A 363 -23.55 50.10 9.77
C THR A 363 -22.80 50.52 8.50
N LYS A 364 -21.54 50.95 8.65
CA LYS A 364 -20.61 51.32 7.59
C LYS A 364 -19.25 50.64 7.83
N GLN A 365 -18.46 50.47 6.77
CA GLN A 365 -17.13 49.86 6.90
C GLN A 365 -16.17 50.67 7.79
N GLN A 366 -16.40 52.00 7.86
CA GLN A 366 -15.62 52.93 8.66
C GLN A 366 -15.79 52.70 10.17
N ASP A 367 -16.95 52.21 10.61
CA ASP A 367 -17.28 52.02 12.03
C ASP A 367 -16.33 51.00 12.69
N TRP A 368 -15.73 50.10 11.90
CA TRP A 368 -14.70 49.19 12.38
C TRP A 368 -13.47 49.90 12.97
N TYR A 369 -13.18 51.13 12.53
CA TYR A 369 -12.06 51.93 13.05
C TYR A 369 -12.17 52.15 14.56
N ILE A 370 -13.38 52.34 15.07
CA ILE A 370 -13.67 52.45 16.51
C ILE A 370 -13.24 51.16 17.22
N VAL A 371 -13.63 50.01 16.68
CA VAL A 371 -13.32 48.68 17.24
C VAL A 371 -11.81 48.45 17.27
N TRP A 372 -11.11 48.75 16.18
CA TRP A 372 -9.64 48.69 16.13
C TRP A 372 -9.01 49.57 17.21
N CYS A 373 -9.43 50.83 17.31
CA CYS A 373 -8.79 51.78 18.22
C CYS A 373 -8.98 51.36 19.67
N LEU A 374 -10.20 50.98 20.07
CA LEU A 374 -10.47 50.52 21.43
C LEU A 374 -9.73 49.22 21.74
N MET A 375 -9.73 48.25 20.83
CA MET A 375 -9.06 46.97 21.08
C MET A 375 -7.52 47.08 21.07
N LYS A 376 -6.93 47.94 20.24
CA LYS A 376 -5.46 48.11 20.14
C LYS A 376 -4.92 49.08 21.20
N TYR A 377 -5.52 50.26 21.34
CA TYR A 377 -4.93 51.36 22.12
C TYR A 377 -5.55 51.54 23.50
N THR A 378 -6.82 51.19 23.70
CA THR A 378 -7.46 51.33 25.03
C THR A 378 -7.29 50.06 25.86
N PHE A 379 -7.66 48.91 25.30
CA PHE A 379 -7.68 47.65 26.04
C PHE A 379 -6.46 46.77 25.78
N HIS A 380 -5.57 47.13 24.84
CA HIS A 380 -4.37 46.36 24.50
C HIS A 380 -4.64 44.86 24.25
N MET A 381 -5.78 44.55 23.62
CA MET A 381 -6.21 43.20 23.29
C MET A 381 -5.49 42.63 22.07
N VAL A 382 -4.99 43.49 21.19
CA VAL A 382 -4.32 43.09 19.95
C VAL A 382 -2.81 43.11 20.19
N LYS A 383 -2.10 42.01 19.92
CA LYS A 383 -0.64 41.93 20.10
C LYS A 383 0.07 43.03 19.31
N GLU A 384 1.19 43.53 19.83
CA GLU A 384 1.87 44.72 19.29
C GLU A 384 2.28 44.55 17.82
N ASP A 385 2.77 43.37 17.45
CA ASP A 385 3.23 42.98 16.12
C ASP A 385 2.10 42.83 15.08
N LYS A 386 0.83 42.89 15.49
CA LYS A 386 -0.32 42.76 14.58
C LYS A 386 -0.76 44.11 14.02
N ASP A 387 -0.90 44.14 12.69
CA ASP A 387 -1.32 45.29 11.92
C ASP A 387 -2.83 45.30 11.60
N LYS A 388 -3.29 46.35 10.93
CA LYS A 388 -4.70 46.51 10.53
C LYS A 388 -5.16 45.45 9.53
N SER A 389 -4.26 44.90 8.73
CA SER A 389 -4.56 43.84 7.75
C SER A 389 -4.86 42.53 8.46
N ALA A 390 -4.02 42.15 9.41
CA ALA A 390 -4.23 41.00 10.28
C ALA A 390 -5.53 41.17 11.10
N PHE A 391 -5.81 42.37 11.60
CA PHE A 391 -7.07 42.67 12.30
C PHE A 391 -8.29 42.46 11.40
N ALA A 392 -8.27 43.01 10.18
CA ALA A 392 -9.38 42.87 9.26
C ALA A 392 -9.65 41.40 8.90
N ALA A 393 -8.59 40.63 8.61
CA ALA A 393 -8.69 39.20 8.37
C ALA A 393 -9.30 38.47 9.59
N ARG A 394 -8.79 38.76 10.80
CA ARG A 394 -9.26 38.12 12.04
C ARG A 394 -10.72 38.47 12.35
N MET A 395 -11.13 39.73 12.24
CA MET A 395 -12.50 40.17 12.51
C MET A 395 -13.50 39.55 11.52
N ASN A 396 -13.18 39.51 10.23
CA ASN A 396 -14.04 38.88 9.23
C ASN A 396 -14.19 37.37 9.44
N LEU A 397 -13.14 36.69 9.90
CA LEU A 397 -13.20 35.27 10.26
C LEU A 397 -14.06 35.04 11.52
N MET A 398 -13.90 35.90 12.52
CA MET A 398 -14.55 35.77 13.82
C MET A 398 -16.03 36.15 13.79
N PHE A 399 -16.39 37.15 12.97
CA PHE A 399 -17.72 37.75 12.86
C PHE A 399 -18.24 37.75 11.42
N PRO A 400 -18.46 36.58 10.79
CA PRO A 400 -18.89 36.49 9.40
C PRO A 400 -20.29 37.07 9.16
N GLU A 401 -21.11 37.14 10.21
CA GLU A 401 -22.51 37.59 10.18
C GLU A 401 -22.68 39.11 10.32
N VAL A 402 -21.60 39.88 10.46
CA VAL A 402 -21.67 41.35 10.50
C VAL A 402 -21.81 41.87 9.07
N GLU A 403 -22.89 42.63 8.82
CA GLU A 403 -23.30 43.02 7.45
C GLU A 403 -22.18 43.74 6.69
N LYS A 404 -21.50 44.69 7.33
CA LYS A 404 -20.36 45.39 6.71
C LYS A 404 -19.06 44.71 7.09
N ARG A 405 -18.39 44.14 6.09
CA ARG A 405 -17.06 43.54 6.27
C ARG A 405 -16.02 44.55 6.73
N CYS A 406 -15.07 44.05 7.50
CA CYS A 406 -13.92 44.79 7.99
C CYS A 406 -12.91 44.97 6.83
N VAL A 407 -12.71 46.22 6.37
CA VAL A 407 -11.88 46.54 5.19
C VAL A 407 -10.80 47.55 5.56
N VAL A 408 -9.53 47.19 5.35
CA VAL A 408 -8.34 47.93 5.80
C VAL A 408 -8.32 49.37 5.27
N GLU A 409 -8.69 49.57 4.00
CA GLU A 409 -8.73 50.89 3.36
C GLU A 409 -9.66 51.85 4.08
N SER A 410 -10.73 51.36 4.69
CA SER A 410 -11.70 52.17 5.44
C SER A 410 -11.10 52.69 6.75
N PHE A 411 -10.29 51.89 7.45
CA PHE A 411 -9.55 52.33 8.65
C PHE A 411 -8.55 53.43 8.33
N ARG A 412 -7.78 53.26 7.26
CA ARG A 412 -6.71 54.21 6.87
C ARG A 412 -7.29 55.57 6.50
N LYS A 413 -8.45 55.60 5.86
CA LYS A 413 -9.16 56.84 5.56
C LYS A 413 -9.60 57.55 6.85
N GLN A 414 -10.13 56.80 7.82
CA GLN A 414 -10.57 57.39 9.09
C GLN A 414 -9.41 57.88 9.94
N GLU A 415 -8.27 57.21 9.93
CA GLU A 415 -7.06 57.63 10.66
C GLU A 415 -6.59 59.05 10.30
N THR A 416 -6.71 59.43 9.03
CA THR A 416 -6.35 60.78 8.58
C THR A 416 -7.38 61.85 8.95
N GLN A 417 -8.61 61.44 9.25
CA GLN A 417 -9.74 62.32 9.58
C GLN A 417 -9.97 62.40 11.09
N MET A 418 -9.58 61.36 11.82
CA MET A 418 -9.90 61.13 13.23
C MET A 418 -8.64 60.70 13.99
N ASN A 419 -8.25 61.46 14.99
CA ASN A 419 -7.07 61.18 15.82
C ASN A 419 -7.40 60.19 16.96
N HIS A 420 -7.88 59.01 16.60
CA HIS A 420 -8.37 58.00 17.55
C HIS A 420 -7.34 56.90 17.88
N ASN A 421 -6.11 57.00 17.38
CA ASN A 421 -5.00 56.09 17.68
C ASN A 421 -4.41 56.31 19.09
N ARG A 422 -5.27 56.40 20.09
CA ARG A 422 -4.94 56.74 21.48
C ARG A 422 -5.98 56.13 22.42
N PRO A 423 -5.67 55.99 23.71
CA PRO A 423 -6.64 55.49 24.70
C PRO A 423 -7.95 56.29 24.68
N PHE A 424 -9.07 55.61 24.95
CA PHE A 424 -10.41 56.19 24.89
C PHE A 424 -10.58 57.42 25.80
N ASP A 425 -9.91 57.45 26.94
CA ASP A 425 -9.95 58.57 27.90
C ASP A 425 -9.44 59.90 27.31
N GLU A 426 -8.71 59.84 26.20
CA GLU A 426 -8.23 61.03 25.47
C GLU A 426 -9.17 61.47 24.34
N TRP A 427 -10.27 60.77 24.12
CA TRP A 427 -11.29 61.13 23.14
C TRP A 427 -12.23 62.19 23.76
N LEU A 428 -12.76 63.09 22.92
CA LEU A 428 -13.50 64.26 23.35
C LEU A 428 -14.94 64.19 22.84
N ALA A 429 -15.90 64.10 23.77
CA ALA A 429 -17.33 64.00 23.46
C ALA A 429 -17.86 65.12 22.56
N ASP A 430 -17.34 66.34 22.72
CA ASP A 430 -17.81 67.53 21.99
C ASP A 430 -17.23 67.64 20.56
N SER A 431 -16.12 66.97 20.26
CA SER A 431 -15.44 67.07 18.95
C SER A 431 -15.42 65.79 18.14
N ASP A 432 -15.54 64.64 18.80
CA ASP A 432 -15.36 63.34 18.18
C ASP A 432 -16.74 62.75 17.83
N PRO A 433 -17.13 62.70 16.54
CA PRO A 433 -18.50 62.35 16.14
C PRO A 433 -18.89 60.91 16.50
N ASP A 434 -17.90 60.04 16.68
CA ASP A 434 -18.07 58.63 17.00
C ASP A 434 -17.92 58.34 18.50
N TYR A 435 -17.75 59.38 19.33
CA TYR A 435 -17.48 59.24 20.78
C TYR A 435 -18.53 58.39 21.49
N HIS A 436 -19.82 58.64 21.25
CA HIS A 436 -20.88 57.92 21.94
C HIS A 436 -20.93 56.44 21.57
N THR A 437 -20.71 56.10 20.29
CA THR A 437 -20.60 54.70 19.85
C THR A 437 -19.36 54.03 20.45
N ALA A 438 -18.23 54.72 20.49
CA ALA A 438 -17.02 54.24 21.15
C ALA A 438 -17.21 54.07 22.66
N GLN A 439 -17.95 54.97 23.31
CA GLN A 439 -18.28 54.93 24.74
C GLN A 439 -19.11 53.68 25.08
N GLU A 440 -20.10 53.36 24.25
CA GLU A 440 -20.89 52.13 24.43
C GLU A 440 -20.02 50.87 24.33
N LEU A 441 -19.13 50.80 23.33
CA LEU A 441 -18.20 49.69 23.19
C LEU A 441 -17.19 49.64 24.34
N TYR A 442 -16.71 50.80 24.80
CA TYR A 442 -15.81 50.93 25.95
C TYR A 442 -16.45 50.29 27.19
N TYR A 443 -17.64 50.70 27.60
CA TYR A 443 -18.30 50.14 28.78
C TYR A 443 -18.62 48.65 28.63
N LYS A 444 -18.83 48.19 27.39
CA LYS A 444 -18.99 46.76 27.12
C LYS A 444 -17.68 46.01 27.39
N LEU A 445 -16.56 46.52 26.89
CA LEU A 445 -15.23 45.91 27.02
C LEU A 445 -14.61 46.12 28.41
N GLU A 446 -14.91 47.19 29.13
CA GLU A 446 -14.39 47.46 30.49
C GLU A 446 -14.66 46.30 31.47
N LYS A 447 -15.76 45.57 31.26
CA LYS A 447 -16.10 44.36 32.05
C LYS A 447 -15.27 43.15 31.60
N MET A 448 -13.99 43.12 31.96
CA MET A 448 -13.00 42.12 31.50
C MET A 448 -13.37 40.66 31.81
N ASP A 449 -14.02 40.38 32.94
CA ASP A 449 -14.40 39.02 33.38
C ASP A 449 -15.16 38.21 32.33
N GLY A 450 -15.92 38.91 31.47
CA GLY A 450 -16.71 38.27 30.43
C GLY A 450 -15.91 37.73 29.24
N TYR A 451 -14.60 37.99 29.15
CA TYR A 451 -13.79 37.58 28.00
C TYR A 451 -12.31 37.35 28.29
N MET A 452 -11.86 37.42 29.55
CA MET A 452 -10.54 36.95 29.92
C MET A 452 -10.45 35.42 29.89
N ARG A 453 -9.25 34.90 29.63
CA ARG A 453 -8.91 33.50 29.88
C ARG A 453 -8.92 33.28 31.39
N ASN A 454 -9.52 32.17 31.81
CA ASN A 454 -9.35 31.71 33.19
C ASN A 454 -7.94 31.12 33.23
N ILE A 455 -7.01 31.80 33.91
CA ILE A 455 -5.63 31.35 34.10
C ILE A 455 -5.59 30.42 35.30
#